data_AF-A0A7E6F1L8-F1
#
_entry.id   AF-A0A7E6F1L8-F1
#
_cell.length_a   1.000
_cell.length_b   1.000
_cell.length_c   1.000
_cell.angle_alpha   90.00
_cell.angle_beta   90.00
_cell.angle_gamma   90.00
#
_symmetry.space_group_name_H-M   'P 1'
#
loop_
_entity.id
_entity.type
_entity.pdbx_description
1 polymer ?
#
loop_
_entity_poly.entity_id
_entity_poly.type
_entity_poly.pdbx_seq_one_letter_code
_entity_poly.pdbx_strand_id
1 'polypeptide(L)'
;MSVPSPAKRGGESQPGLSQPGPSQPGLSQLGLSQLATTGHTHSNYTENLITNFKVYREDKFETGPVEFELSKSYESLKEFREPAGEFVNGSEVGFIDTISIGDSIGNLVEIGIFRWLWPGSHIPISIYPFTRGADPCKAERINEMQKYRDLYKLKYVGGFPLKLETLPRNEKDLIYTIRIGLDVAETDIKELYARLTIWTLEKLDDLNLIYSRSLLPQPKDSLKHWKEDTWFGYQRLNRCNPKLIRLCEEIPSKPGVDEAIMEPVLKGETLEGLIKKKRLFYTDLEILDGVIHRKEYDMCAPIALFMLDSNDDLTPIAIQLQQDKRQGNPVFLPTDDESVWTLAKMWYNMADANYHQCVVHLGLTHMLMQIVIAHMHRNIFPTHPLFKILAPHTYLLMLINDFAFKKLINPGAWVDQTMTIG
;
A
#
# COMPACT_ATOMS: atom_id res chain seq x y z
N MET A 1 -50.30 -4.61 -2.31
CA MET A 1 -51.16 -5.68 -1.76
C MET A 1 -50.24 -6.83 -1.43
N SER A 2 -50.21 -7.47 -0.28
CA SER A 2 -50.78 -7.31 1.06
C SER A 2 -50.19 -8.49 1.84
N VAL A 3 -49.86 -8.27 3.11
CA VAL A 3 -49.42 -9.30 4.06
C VAL A 3 -50.44 -10.46 4.11
N PRO A 4 -49.99 -11.68 4.44
CA PRO A 4 -50.62 -12.31 5.61
C PRO A 4 -49.62 -13.07 6.51
N SER A 5 -49.71 -12.80 7.80
CA SER A 5 -49.61 -13.79 8.88
C SER A 5 -51.01 -14.41 9.06
N PRO A 6 -51.18 -15.68 9.48
CA PRO A 6 -51.19 -16.09 10.89
C PRO A 6 -50.62 -17.53 11.07
N ALA A 7 -50.54 -18.24 12.20
CA ALA A 7 -51.34 -18.28 13.41
C ALA A 7 -50.61 -19.04 14.54
N LYS A 8 -51.03 -18.74 15.78
CA LYS A 8 -50.72 -19.44 17.03
C LYS A 8 -51.43 -20.80 17.16
N ARG A 9 -50.78 -21.76 17.82
CA ARG A 9 -51.31 -22.77 18.78
C ARG A 9 -50.14 -23.07 19.74
N GLY A 10 -50.20 -23.04 21.07
CA GLY A 10 -51.28 -23.34 22.01
C GLY A 10 -51.02 -24.74 22.61
N GLY A 11 -50.64 -24.83 23.90
CA GLY A 11 -50.51 -26.11 24.60
C GLY A 11 -49.65 -26.06 25.86
N GLU A 12 -50.30 -25.97 27.02
CA GLU A 12 -49.78 -25.96 28.38
C GLU A 12 -49.26 -27.33 28.85
N SER A 13 -48.31 -27.35 29.80
CA SER A 13 -48.44 -28.12 31.08
C SER A 13 -47.18 -27.96 31.96
N GLN A 14 -47.33 -27.35 33.15
CA GLN A 14 -46.61 -27.74 34.37
C GLN A 14 -47.56 -28.57 35.25
N PRO A 15 -47.09 -29.41 36.19
CA PRO A 15 -46.86 -28.91 37.57
C PRO A 15 -45.74 -29.64 38.36
N GLY A 16 -45.29 -29.04 39.47
CA GLY A 16 -44.67 -29.81 40.57
C GLY A 16 -43.68 -29.07 41.46
N LEU A 17 -44.19 -28.40 42.50
CA LEU A 17 -43.44 -27.85 43.64
C LEU A 17 -43.11 -28.93 44.68
N SER A 18 -41.89 -28.92 45.25
CA SER A 18 -41.65 -29.33 46.64
C SER A 18 -40.33 -28.79 47.22
N GLN A 19 -40.42 -28.27 48.43
CA GLN A 19 -39.42 -27.89 49.47
C GLN A 19 -40.18 -28.11 50.81
N PRO A 20 -39.59 -28.12 52.04
CA PRO A 20 -38.19 -27.91 52.49
C PRO A 20 -37.73 -28.87 53.64
N GLY A 21 -36.51 -28.71 54.17
CA GLY A 21 -36.13 -29.20 55.52
C GLY A 21 -34.66 -28.94 55.95
N PRO A 22 -34.32 -28.79 57.26
CA PRO A 22 -33.24 -27.91 57.75
C PRO A 22 -32.10 -28.58 58.59
N SER A 23 -31.02 -27.82 58.88
CA SER A 23 -30.28 -27.68 60.17
C SER A 23 -28.73 -27.56 60.06
N GLN A 24 -28.15 -26.64 60.86
CA GLN A 24 -26.73 -26.18 60.94
C GLN A 24 -25.84 -27.08 61.85
N PRO A 25 -24.69 -26.66 62.49
CA PRO A 25 -23.65 -25.61 62.26
C PRO A 25 -22.18 -26.10 62.47
N GLY A 26 -21.16 -25.24 62.26
CA GLY A 26 -19.84 -25.41 62.91
C GLY A 26 -18.68 -24.50 62.48
N LEU A 27 -18.45 -23.43 63.29
CA LEU A 27 -17.19 -22.85 63.84
C LEU A 27 -15.91 -22.74 62.96
N SER A 28 -15.21 -21.60 62.88
CA SER A 28 -14.62 -20.81 63.99
C SER A 28 -14.09 -19.42 63.56
N GLN A 29 -13.97 -18.53 64.56
CA GLN A 29 -13.66 -17.09 64.53
C GLN A 29 -12.15 -16.71 64.51
N LEU A 30 -11.92 -15.38 64.39
CA LEU A 30 -10.81 -14.51 64.87
C LEU A 30 -9.81 -14.09 63.77
N GLY A 31 -9.44 -12.81 63.61
CA GLY A 31 -9.76 -11.60 64.34
C GLY A 31 -9.11 -10.35 63.70
N LEU A 32 -9.77 -9.22 63.93
CA LEU A 32 -9.41 -7.80 63.83
C LEU A 32 -7.92 -7.41 63.60
N SER A 33 -7.70 -6.45 62.71
CA SER A 33 -7.32 -5.08 63.12
C SER A 33 -7.61 -4.04 62.03
N GLN A 34 -8.31 -2.97 62.43
CA GLN A 34 -8.49 -1.74 61.67
C GLN A 34 -7.21 -0.90 61.73
N LEU A 35 -6.88 -0.22 60.63
CA LEU A 35 -6.28 1.11 60.67
C LEU A 35 -6.75 1.87 59.42
N ALA A 36 -7.56 2.90 59.67
CA ALA A 36 -8.08 3.82 58.69
C ALA A 36 -7.12 4.99 58.49
N THR A 37 -7.07 5.49 57.25
CA THR A 37 -6.72 6.88 56.80
C THR A 37 -5.30 7.37 57.09
N THR A 38 -4.50 7.85 56.13
CA THR A 38 -4.78 8.84 55.07
C THR A 38 -3.78 8.75 53.92
N GLY A 39 -4.24 8.88 52.67
CA GLY A 39 -3.38 9.12 51.51
C GLY A 39 -4.15 8.94 50.20
N HIS A 40 -4.37 10.03 49.46
CA HIS A 40 -5.01 9.99 48.15
C HIS A 40 -4.19 9.15 47.16
N THR A 41 -4.72 8.00 46.75
CA THR A 41 -4.36 7.33 45.50
C THR A 41 -5.66 6.95 44.78
N HIS A 42 -5.82 7.41 43.54
CA HIS A 42 -6.93 7.00 42.68
C HIS A 42 -6.77 5.51 42.34
N SER A 43 -7.24 4.64 43.22
CA SER A 43 -7.28 3.19 43.03
C SER A 43 -8.41 2.86 42.04
N ASN A 44 -8.05 2.53 40.80
CA ASN A 44 -8.88 1.70 39.92
C ASN A 44 -8.05 0.99 38.82
N TYR A 45 -6.74 0.83 39.03
CA TYR A 45 -5.93 -0.14 38.30
C TYR A 45 -5.80 -1.37 39.20
N THR A 46 -6.58 -2.40 38.90
CA THR A 46 -6.37 -3.74 39.45
C THR A 46 -4.94 -4.19 39.16
N GLU A 47 -4.31 -4.79 40.16
CA GLU A 47 -2.94 -5.31 40.23
C GLU A 47 -2.64 -6.45 39.22
N ASN A 48 -2.77 -6.20 37.92
CA ASN A 48 -2.36 -7.11 36.85
C ASN A 48 -1.44 -6.41 35.84
N LEU A 49 -0.46 -5.64 36.34
CA LEU A 49 0.66 -5.13 35.55
C LEU A 49 1.63 -6.29 35.28
N ILE A 50 1.65 -6.80 34.05
CA ILE A 50 2.62 -7.81 33.61
C ILE A 50 3.72 -7.09 32.82
N THR A 51 4.94 -7.04 33.37
CA THR A 51 6.03 -6.17 32.88
C THR A 51 7.21 -6.91 32.23
N ASN A 52 7.17 -8.23 32.04
CA ASN A 52 8.37 -8.99 31.67
C ASN A 52 8.28 -9.60 30.27
N PHE A 53 8.85 -8.91 29.28
CA PHE A 53 9.18 -9.49 27.99
C PHE A 53 10.67 -9.77 27.92
N LYS A 54 11.05 -10.95 27.43
CA LYS A 54 12.43 -11.29 27.09
C LYS A 54 12.56 -11.30 25.57
N VAL A 55 13.36 -10.38 25.04
CA VAL A 55 13.74 -10.36 23.64
C VAL A 55 15.06 -11.12 23.53
N TYR A 56 15.08 -12.19 22.74
CA TYR A 56 16.27 -13.01 22.53
C TYR A 56 17.05 -12.48 21.33
N ARG A 57 18.24 -11.97 21.60
CA ARG A 57 19.28 -11.68 20.60
C ARG A 57 20.49 -12.50 21.00
N GLU A 58 21.10 -13.23 20.06
CA GLU A 58 22.39 -13.93 20.14
C GLU A 58 23.24 -13.48 21.37
N ASP A 59 22.92 -14.07 22.52
CA ASP A 59 23.54 -13.93 23.83
C ASP A 59 23.60 -12.54 24.52
N LYS A 60 22.79 -11.54 24.13
CA LYS A 60 22.72 -10.24 24.84
C LYS A 60 21.29 -9.72 25.09
N PHE A 61 21.05 -9.35 26.36
CA PHE A 61 19.78 -8.84 26.89
C PHE A 61 19.65 -7.32 26.71
N GLU A 62 18.66 -6.87 25.95
CA GLU A 62 18.13 -5.49 26.07
C GLU A 62 16.58 -5.57 26.02
N THR A 63 15.93 -5.31 27.16
CA THR A 63 14.47 -5.35 27.31
C THR A 63 13.95 -4.09 27.98
N GLY A 64 12.71 -3.71 27.67
CA GLY A 64 11.93 -2.72 28.41
C GLY A 64 10.50 -3.25 28.64
N PRO A 65 9.79 -2.76 29.66
CA PRO A 65 8.45 -3.25 29.99
C PRO A 65 7.44 -2.88 28.90
N VAL A 66 6.54 -3.80 28.58
CA VAL A 66 5.31 -3.51 27.82
C VAL A 66 4.15 -3.93 28.71
N GLU A 67 3.09 -3.13 28.77
CA GLU A 67 1.96 -3.35 29.67
C GLU A 67 0.75 -3.86 28.89
N PHE A 68 0.17 -4.98 29.32
CA PHE A 68 -1.09 -5.48 28.77
C PHE A 68 -2.27 -5.01 29.61
N GLU A 69 -3.35 -4.59 28.95
CA GLU A 69 -4.62 -4.29 29.60
C GLU A 69 -5.65 -5.32 29.16
N LEU A 70 -5.94 -6.29 30.04
CA LEU A 70 -6.97 -7.29 29.78
C LEU A 70 -8.35 -6.67 29.92
N SER A 71 -9.26 -6.95 28.99
CA SER A 71 -10.66 -6.56 29.19
C SER A 71 -11.29 -7.38 30.31
N LYS A 72 -12.40 -6.88 30.86
CA LYS A 72 -13.21 -7.54 31.91
C LYS A 72 -13.56 -9.00 31.59
N SER A 73 -13.65 -9.34 30.31
CA SER A 73 -13.95 -10.71 29.84
C SER A 73 -12.80 -11.70 30.03
N TYR A 74 -11.58 -11.22 30.29
CA TYR A 74 -10.36 -12.02 30.48
C TYR A 74 -9.76 -11.87 31.88
N GLU A 75 -10.42 -11.15 32.81
CA GLU A 75 -9.95 -10.93 34.19
C GLU A 75 -9.78 -12.23 34.99
N SER A 76 -10.46 -13.32 34.61
CA SER A 76 -10.33 -14.63 35.25
C SER A 76 -9.08 -15.42 34.83
N LEU A 77 -8.38 -14.99 33.77
CA LEU A 77 -7.15 -15.63 33.31
C LEU A 77 -5.95 -15.12 34.11
N LYS A 78 -5.07 -16.03 34.52
CA LYS A 78 -4.01 -15.74 35.51
C LYS A 78 -2.60 -16.09 35.03
N GLU A 79 -2.48 -16.80 33.91
CA GLU A 79 -1.20 -17.26 33.38
C GLU A 79 -0.97 -16.69 31.97
N PHE A 80 0.22 -16.17 31.72
CA PHE A 80 0.61 -15.66 30.40
C PHE A 80 1.80 -16.48 29.90
N ARG A 81 1.75 -16.94 28.64
CA ARG A 81 2.86 -17.63 27.99
C ARG A 81 3.51 -16.72 26.96
N GLU A 82 4.81 -16.95 26.71
CA GLU A 82 5.61 -16.10 25.83
C GLU A 82 4.91 -15.85 24.49
N PRO A 83 4.90 -14.59 24.00
CA PRO A 83 4.36 -14.27 22.69
C PRO A 83 5.13 -15.03 21.60
N ALA A 84 4.44 -15.50 20.57
CA ALA A 84 5.11 -15.88 19.33
C ALA A 84 5.32 -14.62 18.47
N GLY A 85 6.46 -14.58 17.76
CA GLY A 85 6.83 -13.44 16.94
C GLY A 85 8.21 -13.60 16.31
N GLU A 86 8.44 -12.88 15.21
CA GLU A 86 9.72 -12.82 14.54
C GLU A 86 10.44 -11.51 14.88
N PHE A 87 11.70 -11.61 15.28
CA PHE A 87 12.58 -10.46 15.44
C PHE A 87 13.38 -10.25 14.16
N VAL A 88 13.44 -9.02 13.65
CA VAL A 88 14.33 -8.70 12.54
C VAL A 88 15.76 -8.67 13.08
N ASN A 89 16.64 -9.49 12.51
CA ASN A 89 18.05 -9.54 12.89
C ASN A 89 18.67 -8.15 12.86
N GLY A 90 19.27 -7.73 13.99
CA GLY A 90 19.86 -6.39 14.10
C GLY A 90 18.90 -5.28 14.58
N SER A 91 17.63 -5.57 14.86
CA SER A 91 16.66 -4.60 15.39
C SER A 91 16.43 -4.74 16.89
N GLU A 92 16.10 -3.60 17.52
CA GLU A 92 15.53 -3.52 18.87
C GLU A 92 13.99 -3.75 18.85
N VAL A 93 13.40 -3.95 17.67
CA VAL A 93 11.94 -3.94 17.46
C VAL A 93 11.43 -5.37 17.22
N GLY A 94 10.43 -5.79 17.98
CA GLY A 94 9.81 -7.13 17.82
C GLY A 94 8.41 -7.04 17.24
N PHE A 95 8.05 -7.88 16.26
CA PHE A 95 6.67 -8.04 15.83
C PHE A 95 6.02 -9.17 16.63
N ILE A 96 4.96 -8.86 17.40
CA ILE A 96 4.17 -9.88 18.07
C ILE A 96 3.02 -10.30 17.16
N ASP A 97 3.01 -11.58 16.77
CA ASP A 97 1.88 -12.16 16.04
C ASP A 97 0.72 -12.49 17.00
N THR A 98 1.03 -13.14 18.12
CA THR A 98 0.07 -13.76 19.02
C THR A 98 0.61 -13.77 20.44
N ILE A 99 -0.31 -13.75 21.40
CA ILE A 99 -0.06 -14.01 22.81
C ILE A 99 -0.97 -15.14 23.27
N SER A 100 -0.47 -15.96 24.19
CA SER A 100 -1.24 -17.07 24.75
C SER A 100 -1.53 -16.78 26.21
N ILE A 101 -2.82 -16.71 26.56
CA ILE A 101 -3.27 -16.47 27.92
C ILE A 101 -4.02 -17.70 28.42
N GLY A 102 -3.68 -18.17 29.61
CA GLY A 102 -4.31 -19.34 30.21
C GLY A 102 -4.77 -19.17 31.65
N ASP A 103 -5.47 -20.19 32.13
CA ASP A 103 -5.87 -20.33 33.53
C ASP A 103 -4.97 -21.32 34.28
N SER A 104 -5.12 -21.37 35.61
CA SER A 104 -4.32 -22.22 36.49
C SER A 104 -4.56 -23.73 36.31
N ILE A 105 -5.48 -24.14 35.43
CA ILE A 105 -5.79 -25.54 35.11
C ILE A 105 -5.36 -25.91 33.68
N GLY A 106 -4.70 -25.00 32.96
CA GLY A 106 -4.03 -25.27 31.69
C GLY A 106 -4.87 -25.00 30.43
N ASN A 107 -6.04 -24.37 30.54
CA ASN A 107 -6.77 -23.90 29.36
C ASN A 107 -6.02 -22.70 28.75
N LEU A 108 -5.76 -22.72 27.45
CA LEU A 108 -5.04 -21.66 26.74
C LEU A 108 -5.94 -21.00 25.70
N VAL A 109 -5.86 -19.68 25.60
CA VAL A 109 -6.49 -18.85 24.57
C VAL A 109 -5.39 -18.12 23.81
N GLU A 110 -5.27 -18.39 22.51
CA GLU A 110 -4.38 -17.66 21.61
C GLU A 110 -5.06 -16.39 21.10
N ILE A 111 -4.32 -15.28 21.14
CA ILE A 111 -4.84 -13.95 20.87
C ILE A 111 -3.88 -13.26 19.93
N GLY A 112 -4.29 -13.12 18.67
CA GLY A 112 -3.49 -12.39 17.69
C GLY A 112 -3.40 -10.90 18.02
N ILE A 113 -2.17 -10.40 18.20
CA ILE A 113 -1.82 -9.00 18.49
C ILE A 113 -1.47 -8.25 17.21
N PHE A 114 -0.61 -8.84 16.36
CA PHE A 114 -0.13 -8.28 15.10
C PHE A 114 0.37 -6.82 15.22
N ARG A 115 1.23 -6.56 16.20
CA ARG A 115 1.81 -5.24 16.43
C ARG A 115 3.32 -5.31 16.57
N TRP A 116 3.99 -4.31 16.03
CA TRP A 116 5.37 -4.00 16.38
C TRP A 116 5.43 -3.50 17.82
N LEU A 117 6.51 -3.83 18.53
CA LEU A 117 6.86 -3.34 19.85
C LEU A 117 8.28 -2.78 19.82
N TRP A 118 8.47 -1.63 20.45
CA TRP A 118 9.76 -0.96 20.56
C TRP A 118 10.21 -1.00 22.02
N PRO A 119 11.52 -1.08 22.33
CA PRO A 119 11.98 -1.15 23.70
C PRO A 119 11.56 0.08 24.50
N GLY A 120 11.18 -0.14 25.76
CA GLY A 120 10.69 0.91 26.65
C GLY A 120 9.35 1.53 26.25
N SER A 121 8.56 0.86 25.39
CA SER A 121 7.24 1.36 24.99
C SER A 121 6.15 0.85 25.91
N HIS A 122 5.52 1.77 26.65
CA HIS A 122 4.27 1.50 27.36
C HIS A 122 3.12 1.50 26.34
N ILE A 123 2.86 0.35 25.72
CA ILE A 123 1.76 0.19 24.75
C ILE A 123 0.66 -0.62 25.42
N PRO A 124 -0.43 0.01 25.89
CA PRO A 124 -1.58 -0.73 26.37
C PRO A 124 -2.17 -1.53 25.21
N ILE A 125 -2.09 -2.85 25.31
CA ILE A 125 -2.71 -3.78 24.36
C ILE A 125 -4.02 -4.24 24.98
N SER A 126 -5.12 -3.73 24.44
CA SER A 126 -6.46 -4.11 24.88
C SER A 126 -6.93 -5.35 24.12
N ILE A 127 -7.34 -6.37 24.88
CA ILE A 127 -7.77 -7.65 24.34
C ILE A 127 -9.28 -7.78 24.48
N TYR A 128 -9.98 -7.89 23.36
CA TYR A 128 -11.44 -7.92 23.33
C TYR A 128 -11.96 -9.23 22.72
N PRO A 129 -12.98 -9.87 23.33
CA PRO A 129 -13.59 -11.06 22.76
C PRO A 129 -14.28 -10.70 21.44
N PHE A 130 -14.21 -11.61 20.46
CA PHE A 130 -14.99 -11.50 19.24
C PHE A 130 -16.35 -12.17 19.47
N THR A 131 -17.39 -11.39 19.73
CA THR A 131 -18.74 -11.91 20.01
C THR A 131 -19.69 -11.67 18.84
N ARG A 132 -20.47 -12.69 18.46
CA ARG A 132 -21.58 -12.53 17.49
C ARG A 132 -22.81 -11.83 18.08
N GLY A 133 -22.88 -11.67 19.40
CA GLY A 133 -23.94 -10.98 20.15
C GLY A 133 -23.58 -9.56 20.55
N ALA A 134 -24.24 -9.03 21.59
CA ALA A 134 -23.90 -7.72 22.16
C ALA A 134 -22.44 -7.73 22.65
N ASP A 135 -21.64 -6.80 22.13
CA ASP A 135 -20.22 -6.67 22.47
C ASP A 135 -20.07 -6.21 23.94
N PRO A 136 -19.53 -7.06 24.83
CA PRO A 136 -19.39 -6.75 26.24
C PRO A 136 -18.37 -5.62 26.50
N CYS A 137 -17.55 -5.28 25.51
CA CYS A 137 -16.50 -4.26 25.59
C CYS A 137 -16.74 -3.09 24.61
N LYS A 138 -18.00 -2.86 24.24
CA LYS A 138 -18.37 -1.84 23.23
C LYS A 138 -17.85 -0.44 23.58
N ALA A 139 -17.93 -0.03 24.85
CA ALA A 139 -17.53 1.31 25.28
C ALA A 139 -16.00 1.48 25.22
N GLU A 140 -15.26 0.48 25.69
CA GLU A 140 -13.80 0.42 25.67
C GLU A 140 -13.26 0.44 24.24
N ARG A 141 -13.88 -0.35 23.36
CA ARG A 141 -13.61 -0.33 21.92
C ARG A 141 -13.81 1.08 21.33
N ILE A 142 -14.97 1.70 21.57
CA ILE A 142 -15.25 3.06 21.06
C ILE A 142 -14.19 4.06 21.53
N ASN A 143 -13.76 3.98 22.79
CA ASN A 143 -12.71 4.83 23.34
C ASN A 143 -11.34 4.55 22.69
N GLU A 144 -10.97 3.29 22.45
CA GLU A 144 -9.74 2.92 21.74
C GLU A 144 -9.73 3.51 20.31
N MET A 145 -10.85 3.41 19.59
CA MET A 145 -10.93 3.98 18.24
C MET A 145 -10.82 5.49 18.22
N GLN A 146 -11.28 6.18 19.26
CA GLN A 146 -11.08 7.62 19.36
C GLN A 146 -9.59 7.95 19.45
N LYS A 147 -8.81 7.20 20.25
CA LYS A 147 -7.34 7.35 20.30
C LYS A 147 -6.70 7.14 18.93
N TYR A 148 -7.16 6.15 18.16
CA TYR A 148 -6.67 5.94 16.79
C TYR A 148 -7.05 7.08 15.83
N ARG A 149 -8.23 7.69 15.98
CA ARG A 149 -8.63 8.85 15.17
C ARG A 149 -7.79 10.09 15.50
N ASP A 150 -7.37 10.23 16.75
CA ASP A 150 -6.50 11.32 17.17
C ASP A 150 -5.05 11.08 16.72
N LEU A 151 -4.60 9.82 16.74
CA LEU A 151 -3.27 9.42 16.28
C LEU A 151 -3.12 9.50 14.75
N TYR A 152 -4.10 8.99 13.99
CA TYR A 152 -4.14 9.04 12.53
C TYR A 152 -4.94 10.25 12.06
N LYS A 153 -4.53 11.44 12.51
CA LYS A 153 -5.21 12.69 12.18
C LYS A 153 -4.94 13.10 10.74
N LEU A 154 -6.01 13.41 10.03
CA LEU A 154 -5.99 13.68 8.59
C LEU A 154 -5.73 15.16 8.32
N LYS A 155 -4.85 15.43 7.35
CA LYS A 155 -4.59 16.76 6.81
C LYS A 155 -5.08 16.84 5.37
N TYR A 156 -6.12 17.63 5.16
CA TYR A 156 -6.69 17.88 3.85
C TYR A 156 -6.05 19.11 3.21
N VAL A 157 -5.59 18.96 1.97
CA VAL A 157 -5.10 20.06 1.13
C VAL A 157 -5.80 19.89 -0.22
N GLY A 158 -6.48 20.95 -0.70
CA GLY A 158 -7.21 20.88 -1.97
C GLY A 158 -6.30 20.48 -3.13
N GLY A 159 -6.74 19.53 -3.94
CA GLY A 159 -5.96 19.01 -5.08
C GLY A 159 -4.79 18.08 -4.72
N PHE A 160 -4.55 17.81 -3.43
CA PHE A 160 -3.50 16.89 -2.99
C PHE A 160 -4.08 15.57 -2.46
N PRO A 161 -3.33 14.46 -2.57
CA PRO A 161 -3.65 13.22 -1.88
C PRO A 161 -3.80 13.42 -0.37
N LEU A 162 -4.59 12.54 0.27
CA LEU A 162 -4.78 12.55 1.71
C LEU A 162 -3.43 12.40 2.43
N LYS A 163 -3.12 13.33 3.34
CA LYS A 163 -1.92 13.27 4.20
C LYS A 163 -2.32 13.03 5.65
N LEU A 164 -1.40 12.50 6.43
CA LEU A 164 -1.48 12.61 7.89
C LEU A 164 -0.91 13.95 8.33
N GLU A 165 -1.40 14.51 9.44
CA GLU A 165 -0.79 15.69 10.05
C GLU A 165 0.62 15.38 10.55
N THR A 166 0.79 14.23 11.20
CA THR A 166 2.08 13.70 11.66
C THR A 166 2.10 12.19 11.46
N LEU A 167 3.27 11.63 11.15
CA LEU A 167 3.45 10.19 11.06
C LEU A 167 3.41 9.56 12.47
N PRO A 168 2.43 8.68 12.77
CA PRO A 168 2.33 8.02 14.07
C PRO A 168 3.59 7.24 14.43
N ARG A 169 3.92 7.15 15.72
CA ARG A 169 5.06 6.35 16.20
C ARG A 169 4.99 4.91 15.70
N ASN A 170 3.80 4.32 15.66
CA ASN A 170 3.59 2.93 15.26
C ASN A 170 3.88 2.66 13.78
N GLU A 171 3.91 3.70 12.94
CA GLU A 171 4.29 3.59 11.52
C GLU A 171 5.80 3.79 11.31
N LYS A 172 6.55 4.20 12.34
CA LYS A 172 7.99 4.47 12.22
C LYS A 172 8.79 3.19 12.38
N ASP A 173 9.72 3.00 11.45
CA ASP A 173 10.73 1.95 11.50
C ASP A 173 12.11 2.59 11.30
N LEU A 174 12.96 2.47 12.33
CA LEU A 174 14.29 3.07 12.34
C LEU A 174 15.24 2.38 11.34
N ILE A 175 15.18 1.06 11.22
CA ILE A 175 16.04 0.30 10.31
C ILE A 175 15.71 0.63 8.87
N TYR A 176 14.42 0.64 8.54
CA TYR A 176 13.96 1.02 7.22
C TYR A 176 14.33 2.47 6.90
N THR A 177 14.21 3.37 7.88
CA THR A 177 14.65 4.78 7.71
C THR A 177 16.15 4.89 7.46
N ILE A 178 16.98 4.15 8.21
CA ILE A 178 18.44 4.09 8.01
C ILE A 178 18.75 3.51 6.62
N ARG A 179 18.08 2.43 6.22
CA ARG A 179 18.25 1.81 4.90
C ARG A 179 17.95 2.79 3.77
N ILE A 180 16.82 3.50 3.82
CA ILE A 180 16.51 4.56 2.85
C ILE A 180 17.64 5.59 2.83
N GLY A 181 18.13 6.03 3.99
CA GLY A 181 19.23 6.99 4.06
C GLY A 181 20.52 6.49 3.42
N LEU A 182 20.86 5.21 3.61
CA LEU A 182 22.01 4.57 2.98
C LEU A 182 21.84 4.45 1.46
N ASP A 183 20.66 4.02 0.99
CA ASP A 183 20.35 3.90 -0.44
C ASP A 183 20.44 5.27 -1.15
N VAL A 184 19.96 6.32 -0.50
CA VAL A 184 20.07 7.71 -0.99
C VAL A 184 21.52 8.16 -1.04
N ALA A 185 22.29 7.95 0.03
CA ALA A 185 23.70 8.32 0.05
C ALA A 185 24.51 7.56 -1.01
N GLU A 186 24.23 6.27 -1.21
CA GLU A 186 24.84 5.47 -2.28
C GLU A 186 24.49 6.04 -3.67
N THR A 187 23.23 6.44 -3.87
CA THR A 187 22.77 7.06 -5.12
C THR A 187 23.45 8.40 -5.38
N ASP A 188 23.57 9.27 -4.36
CA ASP A 188 24.26 10.56 -4.46
C ASP A 188 25.75 10.38 -4.81
N ILE A 189 26.41 9.39 -4.20
CA ILE A 189 27.81 9.05 -4.51
C ILE A 189 27.95 8.58 -5.96
N LYS A 190 27.03 7.73 -6.43
CA LYS A 190 26.99 7.26 -7.82
C LYS A 190 26.74 8.42 -8.79
N GLU A 191 25.83 9.33 -8.48
CA GLU A 191 25.58 10.51 -9.29
C GLU A 191 26.83 11.40 -9.39
N LEU A 192 27.52 11.66 -8.27
CA LEU A 192 28.76 12.42 -8.27
C LEU A 192 29.84 11.73 -9.13
N TYR A 193 30.01 10.42 -8.97
CA TYR A 193 30.94 9.65 -9.79
C TYR A 193 30.58 9.73 -11.28
N ALA A 194 29.30 9.61 -11.64
CA ALA A 194 28.84 9.75 -13.02
C ALA A 194 29.18 11.14 -13.59
N ARG A 195 28.90 12.22 -12.85
CA ARG A 195 29.23 13.60 -13.26
C ARG A 195 30.73 13.83 -13.48
N LEU A 196 31.59 13.09 -12.76
CA LEU A 196 33.04 13.18 -12.88
C LEU A 196 33.64 12.27 -13.97
N THR A 197 32.91 11.27 -14.44
CA THR A 197 33.44 10.23 -15.34
C THR A 197 32.77 10.18 -16.70
N ILE A 198 31.54 10.70 -16.83
CA ILE A 198 30.83 10.81 -18.10
C ILE A 198 31.15 12.19 -18.69
N TRP A 199 32.12 12.20 -19.60
CA TRP A 199 32.66 13.42 -20.20
C TRP A 199 31.81 13.97 -21.37
N THR A 200 30.90 13.16 -21.91
CA THR A 200 30.07 13.49 -23.08
C THR A 200 28.80 12.64 -23.11
N LEU A 201 27.71 13.24 -23.60
CA LEU A 201 26.42 12.62 -23.95
C LEU A 201 25.98 13.16 -25.33
N GLU A 202 26.89 13.17 -26.30
CA GLU A 202 26.67 13.76 -27.62
C GLU A 202 25.96 12.78 -28.58
N LYS A 203 26.15 11.48 -28.37
CA LYS A 203 25.54 10.41 -29.15
C LYS A 203 24.58 9.62 -28.29
N LEU A 204 23.58 9.03 -28.94
CA LEU A 204 22.61 8.19 -28.24
C LEU A 204 23.26 6.98 -27.56
N ASP A 205 24.31 6.42 -28.16
CA ASP A 205 25.07 5.31 -27.58
C ASP A 205 25.86 5.70 -26.32
N ASP A 206 26.09 7.00 -26.08
CA ASP A 206 26.77 7.47 -24.87
C ASP A 206 25.90 7.26 -23.61
N LEU A 207 24.58 7.06 -23.78
CA LEU A 207 23.71 6.63 -22.68
C LEU A 207 24.16 5.30 -22.05
N ASN A 208 24.90 4.46 -22.79
CA ASN A 208 25.50 3.24 -22.26
C ASN A 208 26.52 3.50 -21.15
N LEU A 209 27.12 4.70 -21.11
CA LEU A 209 28.10 5.08 -20.08
C LEU A 209 27.45 5.18 -18.70
N ILE A 210 26.14 5.47 -18.64
CA ILE A 210 25.36 5.52 -17.41
C ILE A 210 25.18 4.11 -16.81
N TYR A 211 25.12 3.09 -17.67
CA TYR A 211 24.92 1.69 -17.28
C TYR A 211 26.26 0.99 -17.08
N SER A 212 26.79 1.06 -15.85
CA SER A 212 28.00 0.34 -15.45
C SER A 212 27.81 -0.38 -14.12
N ARG A 213 28.66 -1.38 -13.84
CA ARG A 213 28.65 -2.10 -12.55
C ARG A 213 28.77 -1.17 -11.34
N SER A 214 29.43 -0.02 -11.53
CA SER A 214 29.68 0.96 -10.47
C SER A 214 28.57 2.03 -10.36
N LEU A 215 27.68 2.13 -11.36
CA LEU A 215 26.61 3.13 -11.42
C LEU A 215 25.25 2.43 -11.37
N LEU A 216 24.62 2.27 -12.53
CA LEU A 216 23.32 1.64 -12.68
C LEU A 216 23.44 0.26 -13.34
N PRO A 217 22.74 -0.76 -12.80
CA PRO A 217 22.61 -2.04 -13.47
C PRO A 217 22.04 -1.86 -14.88
N GLN A 218 22.70 -2.50 -15.85
CA GLN A 218 22.27 -2.43 -17.24
C GLN A 218 20.96 -3.22 -17.45
N PRO A 219 19.90 -2.61 -18.01
CA PRO A 219 18.69 -3.32 -18.37
C PRO A 219 18.93 -4.10 -19.67
N LYS A 220 19.58 -5.27 -19.56
CA LYS A 220 20.15 -6.02 -20.70
C LYS A 220 19.20 -6.18 -21.89
N ASP A 221 17.99 -6.68 -21.63
CA ASP A 221 17.03 -6.94 -22.71
C ASP A 221 16.52 -5.63 -23.33
N SER A 222 16.16 -4.65 -22.50
CA SER A 222 15.70 -3.34 -23.00
C SER A 222 16.79 -2.67 -23.82
N LEU A 223 18.04 -2.67 -23.35
CA LEU A 223 19.12 -2.01 -24.07
C LEU A 223 19.42 -2.66 -25.42
N LYS A 224 19.23 -3.98 -25.52
CA LYS A 224 19.41 -4.71 -26.78
C LYS A 224 18.26 -4.45 -27.76
N HIS A 225 17.02 -4.37 -27.26
CA HIS A 225 15.82 -4.44 -28.08
C HIS A 225 15.01 -3.14 -28.14
N TRP A 226 15.42 -2.05 -27.50
CA TRP A 226 14.58 -0.83 -27.36
C TRP A 226 14.16 -0.19 -28.69
N LYS A 227 14.92 -0.40 -29.77
CA LYS A 227 14.57 0.07 -31.12
C LYS A 227 13.52 -0.80 -31.82
N GLU A 228 13.37 -2.05 -31.42
CA GLU A 228 12.49 -3.03 -32.07
C GLU A 228 11.02 -2.74 -31.77
N ASP A 229 10.18 -2.82 -32.80
CA ASP A 229 8.73 -2.58 -32.68
C ASP A 229 8.01 -3.67 -31.88
N THR A 230 8.48 -4.91 -31.97
CA THR A 230 8.01 -6.03 -31.15
C THR A 230 8.29 -5.78 -29.67
N TRP A 231 9.47 -5.24 -29.33
CA TRP A 231 9.80 -4.87 -27.96
C TRP A 231 9.00 -3.67 -27.46
N PHE A 232 8.74 -2.70 -28.34
CA PHE A 232 7.82 -1.60 -28.04
C PHE A 232 6.45 -2.18 -27.68
N GLY A 233 5.80 -2.97 -28.54
CA GLY A 233 4.49 -3.57 -28.25
C GLY A 233 4.50 -4.47 -27.00
N TYR A 234 5.52 -5.31 -26.82
CA TYR A 234 5.67 -6.20 -25.66
C TYR A 234 5.61 -5.45 -24.32
N GLN A 235 6.20 -4.26 -24.24
CA GLN A 235 6.19 -3.44 -23.01
C GLN A 235 4.78 -3.08 -22.53
N ARG A 236 3.80 -2.99 -23.44
CA ARG A 236 2.40 -2.60 -23.13
C ARG A 236 1.63 -3.70 -22.41
N LEU A 237 2.18 -4.91 -22.38
CA LEU A 237 1.58 -6.08 -21.74
C LEU A 237 2.40 -6.58 -20.55
N ASN A 238 3.74 -6.46 -20.63
CA ASN A 238 4.63 -7.24 -19.76
C ASN A 238 5.66 -6.42 -18.97
N ARG A 239 5.68 -5.09 -19.10
CA ARG A 239 6.67 -4.23 -18.41
C ARG A 239 5.98 -3.25 -17.46
N CYS A 240 6.55 -2.06 -17.24
CA CYS A 240 6.18 -1.19 -16.13
C CYS A 240 4.73 -0.71 -16.16
N ASN A 241 4.16 -0.49 -17.36
CA ASN A 241 2.79 0.03 -17.49
C ASN A 241 1.89 -0.82 -18.41
N PRO A 242 1.38 -1.96 -17.93
CA PRO A 242 0.48 -2.80 -18.70
C PRO A 242 -1.00 -2.40 -18.52
N LYS A 243 -1.30 -1.13 -18.23
CA LYS A 243 -2.65 -0.66 -17.85
C LYS A 243 -3.38 0.13 -18.93
N LEU A 244 -2.67 0.55 -19.98
CA LEU A 244 -3.21 1.47 -20.98
C LEU A 244 -3.81 0.79 -22.21
N ILE A 245 -3.27 -0.35 -22.62
CA ILE A 245 -3.64 -0.96 -23.89
C ILE A 245 -5.07 -1.50 -23.86
N ARG A 246 -5.81 -1.21 -24.92
CA ARG A 246 -7.22 -1.59 -25.08
C ARG A 246 -7.45 -2.18 -26.46
N LEU A 247 -8.41 -3.10 -26.56
CA LEU A 247 -8.92 -3.56 -27.84
C LEU A 247 -9.58 -2.40 -28.58
N CYS A 248 -9.28 -2.26 -29.87
CA CYS A 248 -9.92 -1.28 -30.74
C CYS A 248 -11.22 -1.88 -31.28
N GLU A 249 -12.36 -1.44 -30.77
CA GLU A 249 -13.69 -1.86 -31.27
C GLU A 249 -14.19 -0.94 -32.38
N GLU A 250 -13.74 0.31 -32.36
CA GLU A 250 -13.92 1.32 -33.40
C GLU A 250 -12.66 2.19 -33.46
N ILE A 251 -12.35 2.75 -34.63
CA ILE A 251 -11.21 3.66 -34.77
C ILE A 251 -11.52 4.94 -33.98
N PRO A 252 -10.67 5.34 -33.01
CA PRO A 252 -10.93 6.55 -32.24
C PRO A 252 -11.02 7.77 -33.16
N SER A 253 -11.93 8.70 -32.86
CA SER A 253 -12.17 9.86 -33.72
C SER A 253 -11.03 10.88 -33.72
N LYS A 254 -10.17 10.86 -32.69
CA LYS A 254 -9.06 11.79 -32.47
C LYS A 254 -7.84 11.57 -33.37
N PRO A 255 -7.28 10.35 -33.53
CA PRO A 255 -6.17 10.12 -34.45
C PRO A 255 -6.60 10.38 -35.90
N GLY A 256 -5.72 11.02 -36.66
CA GLY A 256 -5.87 11.25 -38.10
C GLY A 256 -5.62 10.00 -38.94
N VAL A 257 -6.12 8.84 -38.51
CA VAL A 257 -5.94 7.56 -39.19
C VAL A 257 -7.16 7.21 -40.04
N ASP A 258 -6.90 6.74 -41.25
CA ASP A 258 -7.89 6.15 -42.15
C ASP A 258 -7.24 5.01 -42.94
N GLU A 259 -8.03 4.32 -43.76
CA GLU A 259 -7.54 3.19 -44.56
C GLU A 259 -6.40 3.59 -45.52
N ALA A 260 -6.44 4.81 -46.07
CA ALA A 260 -5.45 5.26 -47.05
C ALA A 260 -4.09 5.54 -46.41
N ILE A 261 -4.07 6.16 -45.22
CA ILE A 261 -2.83 6.40 -44.46
C ILE A 261 -2.26 5.09 -43.92
N MET A 262 -3.11 4.15 -43.51
CA MET A 262 -2.68 2.92 -42.87
C MET A 262 -2.31 1.79 -43.86
N GLU A 263 -2.69 1.88 -45.13
CA GLU A 263 -2.42 0.86 -46.16
C GLU A 263 -0.97 0.30 -46.13
N PRO A 264 0.09 1.13 -46.02
CA PRO A 264 1.47 0.64 -46.07
C PRO A 264 1.86 -0.28 -44.91
N VAL A 265 1.14 -0.22 -43.79
CA VAL A 265 1.49 -0.91 -42.54
C VAL A 265 0.55 -2.07 -42.21
N LEU A 266 -0.58 -2.19 -42.93
CA LEU A 266 -1.61 -3.21 -42.66
C LEU A 266 -1.28 -4.59 -43.25
N LYS A 267 -0.20 -4.74 -44.03
CA LYS A 267 0.27 -6.03 -44.58
C LYS A 267 -0.83 -6.82 -45.32
N GLY A 268 -1.71 -6.13 -46.05
CA GLY A 268 -2.83 -6.73 -46.81
C GLY A 268 -4.11 -6.99 -45.99
N GLU A 269 -4.15 -6.59 -44.72
CA GLU A 269 -5.37 -6.50 -43.92
C GLU A 269 -6.06 -5.14 -44.13
N THR A 270 -7.29 -5.00 -43.61
CA THR A 270 -7.97 -3.70 -43.49
C THR A 270 -8.19 -3.33 -42.04
N LEU A 271 -8.36 -2.04 -41.71
CA LEU A 271 -8.65 -1.62 -40.33
C LEU A 271 -9.92 -2.32 -39.81
N GLU A 272 -10.99 -2.32 -40.61
CA GLU A 272 -12.25 -3.00 -40.27
C GLU A 272 -12.06 -4.52 -40.10
N GLY A 273 -11.22 -5.13 -40.93
CA GLY A 273 -10.87 -6.55 -40.85
C GLY A 273 -10.14 -6.89 -39.54
N LEU A 274 -9.16 -6.08 -39.15
CA LEU A 274 -8.44 -6.25 -37.89
C LEU A 274 -9.35 -6.05 -36.67
N ILE A 275 -10.25 -5.06 -36.70
CA ILE A 275 -11.26 -4.86 -35.65
C ILE A 275 -12.16 -6.10 -35.52
N LYS A 276 -12.71 -6.60 -36.64
CA LYS A 276 -13.55 -7.81 -36.67
C LYS A 276 -12.81 -9.04 -36.14
N LYS A 277 -11.52 -9.16 -36.45
CA LYS A 277 -10.64 -10.24 -35.97
C LYS A 277 -10.16 -10.03 -34.52
N LYS A 278 -10.46 -8.89 -33.90
CA LYS A 278 -9.95 -8.46 -32.59
C LYS A 278 -8.41 -8.43 -32.50
N ARG A 279 -7.78 -7.96 -33.58
CA ARG A 279 -6.32 -7.86 -33.75
C ARG A 279 -5.80 -6.44 -33.87
N LEU A 280 -6.66 -5.44 -33.65
CA LEU A 280 -6.29 -4.02 -33.56
C LEU A 280 -6.45 -3.56 -32.11
N PHE A 281 -5.44 -2.86 -31.60
CA PHE A 281 -5.39 -2.32 -30.24
C PHE A 281 -4.96 -0.86 -30.28
N TYR A 282 -5.21 -0.13 -29.20
CA TYR A 282 -4.71 1.23 -29.06
C TYR A 282 -4.42 1.59 -27.61
N THR A 283 -3.66 2.68 -27.45
CA THR A 283 -3.48 3.40 -26.18
C THR A 283 -3.85 4.86 -26.39
N ASP A 284 -4.39 5.50 -25.36
CA ASP A 284 -4.72 6.92 -25.36
C ASP A 284 -4.25 7.54 -24.04
N LEU A 285 -3.30 8.47 -24.15
CA LEU A 285 -2.70 9.22 -23.04
C LEU A 285 -3.28 10.63 -22.91
N GLU A 286 -4.55 10.84 -23.30
CA GLU A 286 -5.31 12.10 -23.19
C GLU A 286 -5.19 12.80 -21.83
N ILE A 287 -5.05 12.05 -20.73
CA ILE A 287 -4.89 12.63 -19.38
C ILE A 287 -3.66 13.55 -19.25
N LEU A 288 -2.71 13.43 -20.17
CA LEU A 288 -1.50 14.27 -20.23
C LEU A 288 -1.72 15.56 -21.04
N ASP A 289 -2.85 15.69 -21.73
CA ASP A 289 -3.16 16.88 -22.52
C ASP A 289 -3.35 18.10 -21.61
N GLY A 290 -2.64 19.19 -21.94
CA GLY A 290 -2.63 20.41 -21.12
C GLY A 290 -1.97 20.29 -19.75
N VAL A 291 -1.29 19.18 -19.43
CA VAL A 291 -0.57 19.04 -18.15
C VAL A 291 0.58 20.05 -18.09
N ILE A 292 0.64 20.77 -16.97
CA ILE A 292 1.71 21.72 -16.68
C ILE A 292 3.02 20.94 -16.56
N HIS A 293 4.03 21.43 -17.23
CA HIS A 293 5.37 20.86 -17.25
C HIS A 293 6.39 21.98 -17.14
N ARG A 294 7.64 21.60 -16.88
CA ARG A 294 8.73 22.56 -16.76
C ARG A 294 8.98 23.29 -18.08
N LYS A 295 9.29 24.58 -18.00
CA LYS A 295 9.45 25.47 -19.17
C LYS A 295 10.57 25.04 -20.12
N GLU A 296 11.51 24.23 -19.64
CA GLU A 296 12.65 23.74 -20.43
C GLU A 296 12.32 22.48 -21.23
N TYR A 297 11.17 21.86 -20.98
CA TYR A 297 10.73 20.63 -21.63
C TYR A 297 9.42 20.86 -22.38
N ASP A 298 9.07 19.91 -23.23
CA ASP A 298 7.75 19.82 -23.86
C ASP A 298 7.07 18.53 -23.41
N MET A 299 5.73 18.55 -23.43
CA MET A 299 4.91 17.39 -23.12
C MET A 299 4.01 17.02 -24.30
N CYS A 300 3.82 15.72 -24.50
CA CYS A 300 2.89 15.17 -25.48
C CYS A 300 1.82 14.31 -24.81
N ALA A 301 0.67 14.15 -25.48
CA ALA A 301 -0.45 13.35 -25.04
C ALA A 301 -0.81 12.34 -26.15
N PRO A 302 0.01 11.29 -26.32
CA PRO A 302 -0.01 10.50 -27.54
C PRO A 302 -1.16 9.48 -27.60
N ILE A 303 -1.54 9.15 -28.83
CA ILE A 303 -2.41 8.03 -29.18
C ILE A 303 -1.59 7.09 -30.05
N ALA A 304 -1.55 5.80 -29.73
CA ALA A 304 -0.84 4.81 -30.54
C ALA A 304 -1.75 3.65 -30.89
N LEU A 305 -1.68 3.18 -32.15
CA LEU A 305 -2.36 1.98 -32.61
C LEU A 305 -1.36 0.84 -32.72
N PHE A 306 -1.83 -0.37 -32.45
CA PHE A 306 -1.03 -1.60 -32.48
C PHE A 306 -1.78 -2.69 -33.23
N MET A 307 -1.05 -3.46 -34.03
CA MET A 307 -1.55 -4.65 -34.71
C MET A 307 -0.95 -5.89 -34.05
N LEU A 308 -1.80 -6.87 -33.75
CA LEU A 308 -1.36 -8.23 -33.44
C LEU A 308 -1.25 -8.99 -34.76
N ASP A 309 -0.03 -9.33 -35.18
CA ASP A 309 0.19 -10.03 -36.44
C ASP A 309 -0.10 -11.54 -36.35
N SER A 310 0.12 -12.29 -37.44
CA SER A 310 -0.20 -13.73 -37.48
C SER A 310 0.77 -14.60 -36.67
N ASN A 311 1.88 -14.03 -36.21
CA ASN A 311 2.85 -14.67 -35.33
C ASN A 311 2.58 -14.34 -33.86
N ASP A 312 1.44 -13.72 -33.55
CA ASP A 312 1.09 -13.17 -32.24
C ASP A 312 2.06 -12.09 -31.73
N ASP A 313 2.76 -11.42 -32.64
CA ASP A 313 3.57 -10.26 -32.30
C ASP A 313 2.72 -8.99 -32.31
N LEU A 314 2.62 -8.35 -31.14
CA LEU A 314 1.99 -7.03 -31.00
C LEU A 314 3.01 -5.95 -31.38
N THR A 315 2.74 -5.19 -32.44
CA THR A 315 3.63 -4.13 -32.94
C THR A 315 2.89 -2.80 -33.11
N PRO A 316 3.53 -1.65 -32.81
CA PRO A 316 2.97 -0.34 -33.11
C PRO A 316 2.86 -0.14 -34.63
N ILE A 317 1.72 0.35 -35.09
CA ILE A 317 1.46 0.65 -36.51
C ILE A 317 1.21 2.13 -36.78
N ALA A 318 0.89 2.92 -35.75
CA ALA A 318 0.76 4.37 -35.85
C ALA A 318 0.95 5.04 -34.49
N ILE A 319 1.55 6.23 -34.48
CA ILE A 319 1.65 7.10 -33.30
C ILE A 319 1.28 8.52 -33.70
N GLN A 320 0.35 9.14 -32.98
CA GLN A 320 0.07 10.57 -33.06
C GLN A 320 0.43 11.20 -31.71
N LEU A 321 1.23 12.27 -31.69
CA LEU A 321 1.81 12.77 -30.43
C LEU A 321 0.89 13.72 -29.66
N GLN A 322 -0.06 14.37 -30.32
CA GLN A 322 -1.07 15.23 -29.68
C GLN A 322 -2.49 14.72 -29.97
N GLN A 323 -3.48 15.22 -29.23
CA GLN A 323 -4.87 14.74 -29.30
C GLN A 323 -5.67 15.24 -30.52
N ASP A 324 -5.20 16.27 -31.24
CA ASP A 324 -5.93 16.96 -32.32
C ASP A 324 -5.40 16.67 -33.74
N LYS A 325 -6.27 16.70 -34.77
CA LYS A 325 -5.89 16.44 -36.18
C LYS A 325 -5.29 17.65 -36.92
N ARG A 326 -4.53 18.50 -36.24
CA ARG A 326 -3.98 19.71 -36.87
C ARG A 326 -2.83 19.37 -37.82
N GLN A 327 -2.58 20.23 -38.81
CA GLN A 327 -1.50 20.04 -39.80
C GLN A 327 -0.11 19.87 -39.16
N GLY A 328 0.14 20.44 -37.98
CA GLY A 328 1.38 20.29 -37.22
C GLY A 328 1.45 19.07 -36.29
N ASN A 329 0.49 18.15 -36.36
CA ASN A 329 0.45 16.91 -35.57
C ASN A 329 0.18 15.71 -36.50
N PRO A 330 1.19 15.25 -37.27
CA PRO A 330 1.02 14.14 -38.18
C PRO A 330 0.84 12.82 -37.43
N VAL A 331 0.33 11.82 -38.15
CA VAL A 331 0.41 10.42 -37.74
C VAL A 331 1.73 9.85 -38.23
N PHE A 332 2.59 9.44 -37.31
CA PHE A 332 3.86 8.77 -37.61
C PHE A 332 3.61 7.28 -37.82
N LEU A 333 4.29 6.69 -38.81
CA LEU A 333 4.17 5.29 -39.20
C LEU A 333 5.53 4.58 -39.16
N PRO A 334 5.58 3.25 -38.97
CA PRO A 334 6.80 2.45 -39.13
C PRO A 334 7.49 2.57 -40.49
N THR A 335 6.79 3.05 -41.52
CA THR A 335 7.33 3.28 -42.87
C THR A 335 7.98 4.65 -43.07
N ASP A 336 7.90 5.54 -42.06
CA ASP A 336 8.65 6.79 -42.08
C ASP A 336 10.16 6.53 -41.97
N ASP A 337 10.97 7.59 -42.11
CA ASP A 337 12.41 7.52 -41.83
C ASP A 337 12.66 6.89 -40.43
N GLU A 338 13.64 5.98 -40.35
CA GLU A 338 13.93 5.21 -39.12
C GLU A 338 14.14 6.14 -37.91
N SER A 339 14.78 7.28 -38.11
CA SER A 339 15.05 8.26 -37.05
C SER A 339 13.76 8.95 -36.60
N VAL A 340 12.87 9.27 -37.54
CA VAL A 340 11.56 9.88 -37.26
C VAL A 340 10.67 8.92 -36.48
N TRP A 341 10.56 7.67 -36.92
CA TRP A 341 9.76 6.65 -36.22
C TRP A 341 10.32 6.34 -34.83
N THR A 342 11.64 6.22 -34.72
CA THR A 342 12.33 6.03 -33.43
C THR A 342 12.05 7.20 -32.48
N LEU A 343 12.11 8.44 -32.97
CA LEU A 343 11.82 9.62 -32.17
C LEU A 343 10.35 9.67 -31.71
N ALA A 344 9.39 9.33 -32.57
CA ALA A 344 7.98 9.24 -32.19
C ALA A 344 7.75 8.22 -31.07
N LYS A 345 8.40 7.05 -31.15
CA LYS A 345 8.39 6.04 -30.07
C LYS A 345 9.03 6.54 -28.78
N MET A 346 10.11 7.33 -28.86
CA MET A 346 10.76 7.92 -27.68
C MET A 346 9.84 8.95 -27.00
N TRP A 347 9.18 9.83 -27.76
CA TRP A 347 8.18 10.75 -27.23
C TRP A 347 7.02 10.01 -26.55
N TYR A 348 6.50 8.95 -27.20
CA TYR A 348 5.49 8.10 -26.60
C TYR A 348 5.96 7.53 -25.25
N ASN A 349 7.17 6.94 -25.21
CA ASN A 349 7.67 6.31 -23.98
C ASN A 349 7.96 7.34 -22.88
N MET A 350 8.34 8.57 -23.23
CA MET A 350 8.46 9.67 -22.26
C MET A 350 7.09 10.00 -21.64
N ALA A 351 6.04 10.13 -22.46
CA ALA A 351 4.68 10.36 -21.95
C ALA A 351 4.18 9.19 -21.10
N ASP A 352 4.38 7.94 -21.56
CA ASP A 352 4.02 6.73 -20.84
C ASP A 352 4.76 6.62 -19.49
N ALA A 353 6.04 7.01 -19.43
CA ALA A 353 6.83 7.01 -18.19
C ALA A 353 6.29 8.02 -17.17
N ASN A 354 5.91 9.23 -17.61
CA ASN A 354 5.29 10.24 -16.75
C ASN A 354 3.92 9.76 -16.22
N TYR A 355 3.08 9.21 -17.10
CA TYR A 355 1.80 8.61 -16.69
C TYR A 355 1.99 7.44 -15.72
N HIS A 356 2.93 6.54 -16.01
CA HIS A 356 3.24 5.40 -15.16
C HIS A 356 3.64 5.87 -13.76
N GLN A 357 4.62 6.77 -13.63
CA GLN A 357 5.12 7.19 -12.33
C GLN A 357 4.06 7.95 -11.53
N CYS A 358 3.33 8.88 -12.15
CA CYS A 358 2.39 9.73 -11.44
C CYS A 358 1.04 9.05 -11.18
N VAL A 359 0.48 8.37 -12.18
CA VAL A 359 -0.87 7.80 -12.08
C VAL A 359 -0.80 6.37 -11.58
N VAL A 360 -0.10 5.48 -12.31
CA VAL A 360 -0.17 4.04 -12.04
C VAL A 360 0.58 3.66 -10.77
N HIS A 361 1.79 4.18 -10.60
CA HIS A 361 2.64 3.92 -9.46
C HIS A 361 2.22 4.80 -8.27
N LEU A 362 2.51 6.09 -8.30
CA LEU A 362 2.25 6.96 -7.15
C LEU A 362 0.75 7.06 -6.82
N GLY A 363 -0.10 7.33 -7.81
CA GLY A 363 -1.53 7.53 -7.60
C GLY A 363 -2.28 6.27 -7.16
N LEU A 364 -2.26 5.24 -8.01
CA LEU A 364 -3.10 4.04 -7.86
C LEU A 364 -2.54 3.01 -6.87
N THR A 365 -1.26 3.08 -6.48
CA THR A 365 -0.74 2.24 -5.39
C THR A 365 -0.55 3.06 -4.12
N HIS A 366 0.40 3.99 -4.09
CA HIS A 366 0.79 4.68 -2.86
C HIS A 366 -0.32 5.56 -2.29
N MET A 367 -0.85 6.48 -3.10
CA MET A 367 -1.83 7.47 -2.62
C MET A 367 -3.19 6.85 -2.35
N LEU A 368 -3.65 5.96 -3.23
CA LEU A 368 -4.89 5.21 -3.01
C LEU A 368 -4.82 4.37 -1.73
N MET A 369 -3.75 3.60 -1.54
CA MET A 369 -3.63 2.75 -0.37
C MET A 369 -3.41 3.54 0.92
N GLN A 370 -2.77 4.70 0.88
CA GLN A 370 -2.71 5.58 2.06
C GLN A 370 -4.10 5.99 2.56
N ILE A 371 -5.05 6.23 1.65
CA ILE A 371 -6.44 6.51 2.03
C ILE A 371 -7.06 5.31 2.74
N VAL A 372 -6.86 4.11 2.17
CA VAL A 372 -7.36 2.85 2.75
C VAL A 372 -6.77 2.61 4.13
N ILE A 373 -5.46 2.78 4.30
CA ILE A 373 -4.73 2.57 5.56
C ILE A 373 -5.20 3.56 6.62
N ALA A 374 -5.28 4.84 6.27
CA ALA A 374 -5.76 5.85 7.20
C ALA A 374 -7.18 5.54 7.68
N HIS A 375 -8.07 5.07 6.80
CA HIS A 375 -9.42 4.66 7.21
C HIS A 375 -9.45 3.35 7.99
N MET A 376 -8.58 2.39 7.66
CA MET A 376 -8.42 1.14 8.40
C MET A 376 -8.09 1.44 9.87
N HIS A 377 -7.04 2.22 10.13
CA HIS A 377 -6.66 2.57 11.51
C HIS A 377 -7.72 3.41 12.23
N ARG A 378 -8.43 4.28 11.52
CA ARG A 378 -9.43 5.18 12.12
C ARG A 378 -10.79 4.54 12.39
N ASN A 379 -11.10 3.40 11.77
CA ASN A 379 -12.45 2.82 11.80
C ASN A 379 -12.51 1.32 12.10
N ILE A 380 -11.39 0.60 12.02
CA ILE A 380 -11.35 -0.85 12.24
C ILE A 380 -10.47 -1.14 13.45
N PHE A 381 -11.05 -1.79 14.46
CA PHE A 381 -10.31 -2.19 15.66
C PHE A 381 -9.18 -3.16 15.30
N PRO A 382 -8.01 -3.07 15.95
CA PRO A 382 -6.89 -3.99 15.70
C PRO A 382 -7.23 -5.47 15.89
N THR A 383 -8.18 -5.78 16.78
CA THR A 383 -8.67 -7.15 17.01
C THR A 383 -9.65 -7.66 15.95
N HIS A 384 -10.15 -6.79 15.08
CA HIS A 384 -11.10 -7.15 14.03
C HIS A 384 -10.41 -8.03 12.95
N PRO A 385 -11.05 -9.10 12.45
CA PRO A 385 -10.45 -9.97 11.44
C PRO A 385 -9.94 -9.22 10.20
N LEU A 386 -10.70 -8.23 9.70
CA LEU A 386 -10.26 -7.40 8.57
C LEU A 386 -8.98 -6.62 8.86
N PHE A 387 -8.80 -6.10 10.09
CA PHE A 387 -7.56 -5.40 10.43
C PHE A 387 -6.39 -6.38 10.41
N LYS A 388 -6.56 -7.56 11.01
CA LYS A 388 -5.51 -8.59 11.06
C LYS A 388 -5.09 -9.07 9.67
N ILE A 389 -6.05 -9.19 8.75
CA ILE A 389 -5.78 -9.54 7.34
C ILE A 389 -5.04 -8.40 6.64
N LEU A 390 -5.45 -7.15 6.84
CA LEU A 390 -4.90 -6.01 6.08
C LEU A 390 -3.56 -5.50 6.63
N ALA A 391 -3.34 -5.54 7.95
CA ALA A 391 -2.19 -4.92 8.60
C ALA A 391 -0.81 -5.36 8.03
N PRO A 392 -0.57 -6.65 7.71
CA PRO A 392 0.68 -7.06 7.07
C PRO A 392 0.89 -6.44 5.67
N HIS A 393 -0.19 -6.19 4.93
CA HIS A 393 -0.15 -5.63 3.57
C HIS A 393 0.04 -4.11 3.55
N THR A 394 -0.09 -3.45 4.69
CA THR A 394 0.01 -2.00 4.84
C THR A 394 1.31 -1.56 5.50
N TYR A 395 2.13 -2.52 5.92
CA TYR A 395 3.39 -2.30 6.60
C TYR A 395 4.32 -1.39 5.78
N LEU A 396 4.95 -0.40 6.45
CA LEU A 396 5.85 0.61 5.91
C LEU A 396 5.25 1.58 4.87
N LEU A 397 4.03 1.38 4.39
CA LEU A 397 3.48 2.23 3.32
C LEU A 397 3.28 3.68 3.77
N MET A 398 2.79 3.89 5.01
CA MET A 398 2.62 5.24 5.56
C MET A 398 3.96 5.96 5.75
N LEU A 399 5.01 5.22 6.13
CA LEU A 399 6.35 5.75 6.32
C LEU A 399 7.00 6.15 4.98
N ILE A 400 6.96 5.28 3.97
CA ILE A 400 7.52 5.62 2.66
C ILE A 400 6.77 6.76 1.99
N ASN A 401 5.45 6.85 2.16
CA ASN A 401 4.68 7.98 1.63
C ASN A 401 4.97 9.28 2.37
N ASP A 402 5.14 9.26 3.69
CA ASP A 402 5.58 10.44 4.47
C ASP A 402 6.97 10.91 4.00
N PHE A 403 7.89 9.99 3.72
CA PHE A 403 9.18 10.31 3.10
C PHE A 403 8.99 10.92 1.71
N ALA A 404 8.14 10.33 0.85
CA ALA A 404 7.86 10.85 -0.48
C ALA A 404 7.30 12.28 -0.45
N PHE A 405 6.37 12.59 0.46
CA PHE A 405 5.85 13.95 0.62
C PHE A 405 6.90 14.97 1.05
N LYS A 406 7.99 14.54 1.68
CA LYS A 406 9.05 15.43 2.18
C LYS A 406 10.21 15.56 1.20
N LYS A 407 10.52 14.50 0.46
CA LYS A 407 11.77 14.37 -0.29
C LYS A 407 11.60 14.02 -1.77
N LEU A 408 10.43 13.54 -2.19
CA LEU A 408 10.18 13.12 -3.57
C LEU A 408 9.31 14.12 -4.33
N ILE A 409 8.14 14.48 -3.77
CA ILE A 409 7.08 15.26 -4.48
C ILE A 409 6.76 16.62 -3.84
N ASN A 410 7.64 17.11 -2.95
CA ASN A 410 7.51 18.46 -2.43
C ASN A 410 8.12 19.45 -3.42
N PRO A 411 7.71 20.73 -3.47
CA PRO A 411 8.33 21.69 -4.38
C PRO A 411 9.87 21.73 -4.23
N GLY A 412 10.56 21.63 -5.37
CA GLY A 412 12.02 21.55 -5.48
C GLY A 412 12.63 20.18 -5.17
N ALA A 413 11.81 19.13 -4.96
CA ALA A 413 12.28 17.78 -4.66
C ALA A 413 12.67 17.01 -5.93
N TRP A 414 12.94 15.71 -5.80
CA TRP A 414 13.49 14.91 -6.90
C TRP A 414 12.57 14.79 -8.11
N VAL A 415 11.25 14.76 -7.95
CA VAL A 415 10.33 14.69 -9.10
C VAL A 415 10.44 15.96 -9.95
N ASP A 416 10.42 17.15 -9.34
CA ASP A 416 10.66 18.44 -10.03
C ASP A 416 11.99 18.44 -10.81
N GLN A 417 13.01 17.76 -10.30
CA GLN A 417 14.35 17.76 -10.90
C GLN A 417 14.52 16.76 -12.03
N THR A 418 13.77 15.66 -12.03
CA THR A 418 14.04 14.48 -12.87
C THR A 418 12.91 14.07 -13.80
N MET A 419 11.71 14.66 -13.66
CA MET A 419 10.56 14.37 -14.52
C MET A 419 10.13 15.59 -15.33
N THR A 420 9.52 15.34 -16.50
CA THR A 420 9.01 16.39 -17.39
C THR A 420 7.89 17.20 -16.73
N ILE A 421 6.95 16.51 -16.08
CA ILE A 421 5.80 17.09 -15.39
C ILE A 421 6.05 17.36 -13.90
N GLY A 422 7.32 17.40 -13.52
CA GLY A 422 7.76 17.56 -12.14
C GLY A 422 7.41 18.92 -11.54
#